data_AF-A0A0B2UK31-F1
#
_entry.id   AF-A0A0B2UK31-F1
#
_cell.length_a   1.000
_cell.length_b   1.000
_cell.length_c   1.000
_cell.angle_alpha   90.00
_cell.angle_beta   90.00
_cell.angle_gamma   90.00
#
_symmetry.space_group_name_H-M   'P 1'
#
loop_
_entity.id
_entity.type
_entity.pdbx_description
1 polymer ?
#
loop_
_entity_poly.entity_id
_entity_poly.type
_entity_poly.pdbx_seq_one_letter_code
_entity_poly.pdbx_strand_id
1 'polypeptide(L)'
;MNTKLIDFHLSCKNEFNAISKSFNIMFYGYGSKRGLLHKMFPCAIHLDCRSTKKSEIMKQIVKKIGCRSFDDYKQAPVSIKEIDDTIRNRREKYKLVMINFDFSFAEFLNLKNFVVLATMENVNIRFGMDEIERFNFVFRDLTTFEPYEEAADIEIKTLRTGMSINVVKNVPRNSMMVLREILTIGADKTDMNELFERIKKKLFLASRSSIVPMIAEFIDHRMLRIRNNSEIVIDIPSVERKEIVELLNNTL
;
A
#
# COMPACT_ATOMS: atom_id res chain seq x y z
N MET A 1 12.42 -27.14 0.82
CA MET A 1 13.10 -26.13 1.66
C MET A 1 14.52 -26.59 1.89
N ASN A 2 15.53 -25.74 1.64
CA ASN A 2 16.89 -26.06 2.04
C ASN A 2 17.03 -25.80 3.54
N THR A 3 16.86 -26.83 4.36
CA THR A 3 16.90 -26.76 5.83
C THR A 3 18.15 -26.04 6.34
N LYS A 4 19.29 -26.25 5.67
CA LYS A 4 20.56 -25.60 6.00
C LYS A 4 20.51 -24.07 5.99
N LEU A 5 19.76 -23.46 5.06
CA LEU A 5 19.66 -22.00 4.96
C LEU A 5 18.80 -21.43 6.09
N ILE A 6 17.71 -22.12 6.42
CA ILE A 6 16.84 -21.75 7.54
C ILE A 6 17.61 -21.87 8.85
N ASP A 7 18.32 -22.98 9.05
CA ASP A 7 19.13 -23.22 10.25
C ASP A 7 20.25 -22.18 10.40
N PHE A 8 20.89 -21.79 9.28
CA PHE A 8 21.85 -20.69 9.25
C PHE A 8 21.22 -19.39 9.75
N HIS A 9 20.10 -18.95 9.17
CA HIS A 9 19.45 -17.70 9.59
C HIS A 9 18.94 -17.75 11.04
N LEU A 10 18.40 -18.90 11.47
CA LEU A 10 17.99 -19.11 12.86
C LEU A 10 19.18 -18.98 13.82
N SER A 11 20.37 -19.43 13.42
CA SER A 11 21.59 -19.28 14.22
C SER A 11 22.00 -17.81 14.43
N CYS A 12 21.67 -16.92 13.48
CA CYS A 12 21.93 -15.48 13.58
C CYS A 12 21.03 -14.74 14.59
N LYS A 13 20.03 -15.41 15.19
CA LYS A 13 19.11 -14.79 16.16
C LYS A 13 19.81 -14.04 17.29
N ASN A 14 20.93 -14.59 17.80
CA ASN A 14 21.68 -13.97 18.88
C ASN A 14 22.37 -12.68 18.44
N GLU A 15 22.91 -12.65 17.22
CA GLU A 15 23.46 -11.43 16.62
C GLU A 15 22.36 -10.37 16.46
N PHE A 16 21.21 -10.74 15.91
CA PHE A 16 20.09 -9.81 15.74
C PHE A 16 19.58 -9.28 17.08
N ASN A 17 19.53 -10.12 18.11
CA ASN A 17 19.22 -9.67 19.46
C ASN A 17 20.25 -8.66 20.00
N ALA A 18 21.55 -8.85 19.72
CA ALA A 18 22.59 -7.91 20.13
C ALA A 18 22.47 -6.57 19.40
N ILE A 19 22.28 -6.59 18.07
CA ILE A 19 22.10 -5.38 17.24
C ILE A 19 20.84 -4.63 17.69
N SER A 20 19.74 -5.34 17.94
CA SER A 20 18.45 -4.77 18.34
C SER A 20 18.48 -4.01 19.67
N LYS A 21 19.58 -4.08 20.44
CA LYS A 21 19.74 -3.27 21.66
C LYS A 21 19.96 -1.80 21.35
N SER A 22 20.51 -1.48 20.17
CA SER A 22 20.93 -0.12 19.80
C SER A 22 20.37 0.34 18.46
N PHE A 23 19.98 -0.60 17.58
CA PHE A 23 19.54 -0.30 16.22
C PHE A 23 18.22 -0.99 15.91
N ASN A 24 17.44 -0.36 15.03
CA ASN A 24 16.38 -1.07 14.33
C ASN A 24 17.02 -1.93 13.22
N ILE A 25 16.35 -3.00 12.81
CA ILE A 25 16.89 -3.91 11.78
C ILE A 25 15.97 -3.92 10.57
N MET A 26 16.53 -3.69 9.40
CA MET A 26 15.86 -3.80 8.12
C MET A 26 16.31 -5.09 7.42
N PHE A 27 15.42 -6.07 7.34
CA PHE A 27 15.68 -7.32 6.65
C PHE A 27 15.31 -7.22 5.17
N TYR A 28 16.28 -7.46 4.30
CA TYR A 28 16.08 -7.55 2.85
C TYR A 28 16.40 -8.96 2.35
N GLY A 29 16.26 -9.21 1.05
CA GLY A 29 16.55 -10.51 0.46
C GLY A 29 15.30 -11.19 -0.11
N TYR A 30 15.53 -12.21 -0.93
CA TYR A 30 14.47 -12.83 -1.74
C TYR A 30 13.64 -13.84 -0.95
N GLY A 31 12.33 -13.85 -1.18
CA GLY A 31 11.37 -14.75 -0.55
C GLY A 31 10.75 -14.19 0.72
N SER A 32 9.64 -14.80 1.14
CA SER A 32 8.89 -14.40 2.32
C SER A 32 9.74 -14.57 3.59
N LYS A 33 9.86 -13.49 4.37
CA LYS A 33 10.58 -13.51 5.66
C LYS A 33 9.67 -13.81 6.86
N ARG A 34 8.35 -13.85 6.64
CA ARG A 34 7.33 -13.93 7.69
C ARG A 34 7.47 -15.19 8.55
N GLY A 35 7.56 -16.37 7.93
CA GLY A 35 7.65 -17.63 8.64
C GLY A 35 8.92 -17.73 9.50
N LEU A 36 10.05 -17.31 8.92
CA LEU A 36 11.34 -17.30 9.61
C LEU A 36 11.36 -16.31 10.79
N LEU A 37 10.90 -15.08 10.60
CA LEU A 37 10.86 -14.09 11.68
C LEU A 37 9.89 -14.48 12.80
N HIS A 38 8.80 -15.19 12.49
CA HIS A 38 7.91 -15.74 13.51
C HIS A 38 8.62 -16.81 14.36
N LYS A 39 9.41 -17.69 13.74
CA LYS A 39 10.24 -18.68 14.44
C LYS A 39 11.35 -18.02 15.27
N MET A 40 12.01 -16.99 14.74
CA MET A 40 13.08 -16.28 15.44
C MET A 40 12.56 -15.47 16.63
N PHE A 41 11.44 -14.76 16.46
CA PHE A 41 10.89 -13.81 17.42
C PHE A 41 9.41 -14.10 17.72
N PRO A 42 9.09 -15.24 18.37
CA PRO A 42 7.70 -15.64 18.61
C PRO A 42 6.95 -14.69 19.56
N CYS A 43 7.67 -14.05 20.48
CA CYS A 43 7.09 -13.09 21.44
C CYS A 43 6.98 -11.65 20.88
N ALA A 44 7.44 -11.40 19.65
CA ALA A 44 7.30 -10.08 19.03
C ALA A 44 5.85 -9.82 18.61
N ILE A 45 5.51 -8.54 18.45
CA ILE A 45 4.25 -8.12 17.86
C ILE A 45 4.44 -8.12 16.35
N HIS A 46 3.79 -9.07 15.66
CA HIS A 46 3.87 -9.22 14.20
C HIS A 46 2.79 -8.39 13.53
N LEU A 47 3.18 -7.52 12.61
CA LEU A 47 2.33 -6.56 11.93
C LEU A 47 2.56 -6.68 10.43
N ASP A 48 1.49 -6.82 9.64
CA ASP A 48 1.57 -6.71 8.17
C ASP A 48 1.23 -5.29 7.73
N CYS A 49 2.23 -4.59 7.21
CA CYS A 49 2.10 -3.18 6.83
C CYS A 49 1.59 -2.98 5.40
N ARG A 50 1.48 -4.05 4.59
CA ARG A 50 1.00 -3.96 3.20
C ARG A 50 -0.52 -3.84 3.13
N SER A 51 -1.22 -4.68 3.88
CA SER A 51 -2.69 -4.80 3.79
C SER A 51 -3.44 -4.10 4.93
N THR A 52 -2.76 -3.89 6.07
CA THR A 52 -3.37 -3.38 7.29
C THR A 52 -3.31 -1.85 7.35
N LYS A 53 -4.46 -1.20 7.57
CA LYS A 53 -4.52 0.24 7.82
C LYS A 53 -3.77 0.60 9.11
N LYS A 54 -3.15 1.78 9.16
CA LYS A 54 -2.44 2.32 10.34
C LYS A 54 -3.26 2.22 11.63
N SER A 55 -4.54 2.56 11.59
CA SER A 55 -5.43 2.50 12.75
C SER A 55 -5.62 1.08 13.30
N GLU A 56 -5.57 0.06 12.44
CA GLU A 56 -5.69 -1.33 12.84
C GLU A 56 -4.36 -1.88 13.38
N ILE A 57 -3.22 -1.46 12.80
CA ILE A 57 -1.88 -1.72 13.35
C ILE A 57 -1.81 -1.24 14.81
N MET A 58 -2.27 0.00 15.07
CA MET A 58 -2.29 0.56 16.42
C MET A 58 -3.14 -0.25 17.39
N LYS A 59 -4.33 -0.70 16.99
CA LYS A 59 -5.18 -1.57 17.82
C LYS A 59 -4.50 -2.90 18.15
N GLN A 60 -3.81 -3.52 17.19
CA GLN A 60 -3.08 -4.76 17.42
C GLN A 60 -1.96 -4.59 18.44
N ILE A 61 -1.21 -3.49 18.35
CA ILE A 61 -0.17 -3.13 19.31
C ILE A 61 -0.76 -2.97 20.71
N VAL A 62 -1.80 -2.14 20.88
CA VAL A 62 -2.48 -1.91 22.17
C VAL A 62 -3.00 -3.22 22.77
N LYS A 63 -3.66 -4.04 21.95
CA LYS A 63 -4.21 -5.35 22.38
C LYS A 63 -3.10 -6.28 22.87
N LYS A 64 -1.94 -6.32 22.20
CA LYS A 64 -0.82 -7.21 22.55
C LYS A 64 -0.06 -6.79 23.80
N ILE A 65 0.08 -5.49 24.04
CA ILE A 65 0.73 -4.96 25.25
C ILE A 65 -0.15 -5.17 26.48
N GLY A 66 -1.44 -5.50 26.29
CA GLY A 66 -2.34 -5.85 27.39
C GLY A 66 -2.49 -4.69 28.37
N CYS A 67 -2.59 -3.46 27.87
CA CYS A 67 -2.74 -2.27 28.70
C CYS A 67 -4.11 -2.25 29.40
N ARG A 68 -4.20 -2.95 30.54
CA ARG A 68 -5.32 -2.87 31.49
C ARG A 68 -5.61 -1.45 31.96
N SER A 69 -4.63 -0.54 31.87
CA SER A 69 -4.74 0.87 32.28
C SER A 69 -5.50 1.78 31.31
N PHE A 70 -5.87 1.32 30.10
CA PHE A 70 -6.65 2.13 29.15
C PHE A 70 -8.16 1.95 29.28
N ASP A 71 -8.62 1.00 30.09
CA ASP A 71 -10.05 0.93 30.44
C ASP A 71 -10.43 2.01 31.48
N ASP A 72 -9.47 2.53 32.26
CA ASP A 72 -9.68 3.63 33.22
C ASP A 72 -9.52 5.03 32.59
N TYR A 73 -8.85 5.14 31.44
CA TYR A 73 -8.86 6.34 30.62
C TYR A 73 -9.99 6.23 29.60
N LYS A 74 -11.05 7.03 29.77
CA LYS A 74 -12.15 7.20 28.80
C LYS A 74 -11.70 7.64 27.38
N GLN A 75 -10.40 7.72 27.11
CA GLN A 75 -9.79 8.00 25.82
C GLN A 75 -8.63 7.02 25.62
N ALA A 76 -8.76 6.11 24.66
CA ALA A 76 -7.67 5.27 24.19
C ALA A 76 -6.46 6.15 23.78
N PRO A 77 -5.21 5.68 23.97
CA PRO A 77 -4.04 6.45 23.58
C PRO A 77 -4.09 6.67 22.07
N VAL A 78 -3.91 7.92 21.66
CA VAL A 78 -4.13 8.32 20.27
C VAL A 78 -2.88 8.04 19.43
N SER A 79 -1.70 8.01 20.06
CA SER A 79 -0.42 7.88 19.37
C SER A 79 0.49 6.76 19.91
N ILE A 80 1.35 6.21 19.03
CA ILE A 80 2.36 5.20 19.41
C ILE A 80 3.40 5.74 20.40
N LYS A 81 3.63 7.06 20.41
CA LYS A 81 4.54 7.71 21.36
C LYS A 81 3.99 7.70 22.79
N GLU A 82 2.69 7.95 22.96
CA GLU A 82 2.02 7.80 24.26
C GLU A 82 2.10 6.36 24.78
N ILE A 83 1.97 5.38 23.87
CA ILE A 83 2.12 3.97 24.20
C ILE A 83 3.57 3.67 24.64
N ASP A 84 4.57 4.17 23.91
CA ASP A 84 5.99 4.02 24.24
C ASP A 84 6.31 4.62 25.62
N ASP A 85 5.80 5.82 25.91
CA ASP A 85 5.95 6.48 27.20
C ASP A 85 5.29 5.69 28.35
N THR A 86 4.11 5.09 28.09
CA THR A 86 3.41 4.24 29.06
C THR A 86 4.20 2.98 29.38
N ILE A 87 4.76 2.33 28.35
CA ILE A 87 5.60 1.14 28.48
C ILE A 87 6.90 1.46 29.23
N ARG A 88 7.48 2.64 28.99
CA ARG A 88 8.68 3.12 29.69
C ARG A 88 8.49 3.11 31.20
N ASN A 89 7.33 3.55 31.67
CA ASN A 89 7.00 3.59 33.10
C ASN A 89 6.93 2.19 33.71
N ARG A 90 6.57 1.18 32.92
CA ARG A 90 6.57 -0.24 33.32
C ARG A 90 7.94 -0.90 33.18
N ARG A 91 8.93 -0.21 32.61
CA ARG A 91 10.28 -0.73 32.30
C ARG A 91 10.26 -1.95 31.37
N GLU A 92 9.24 -2.04 30.52
CA GLU A 92 9.09 -3.11 29.55
C GLU A 92 9.75 -2.73 28.21
N LYS A 93 10.12 -3.73 27.41
CA LYS A 93 10.62 -3.52 26.04
C LYS A 93 9.98 -4.52 25.09
N TYR A 94 9.58 -4.04 23.93
CA TYR A 94 8.86 -4.83 22.92
C TYR A 94 9.58 -4.82 21.58
N LYS A 95 9.44 -5.92 20.84
CA LYS A 95 9.88 -6.02 19.45
C LYS A 95 8.67 -5.96 18.54
N LEU A 96 8.74 -5.11 17.52
CA LEU A 96 7.75 -5.02 16.46
C LEU A 96 8.35 -5.66 15.21
N VAL A 97 7.77 -6.76 14.75
CA VAL A 97 8.10 -7.34 13.45
C VAL A 97 7.14 -6.76 12.43
N MET A 98 7.65 -5.86 11.58
CA MET A 98 6.87 -5.14 10.58
C MET A 98 7.14 -5.71 9.19
N ILE A 99 6.22 -6.54 8.72
CA ILE A 99 6.29 -7.15 7.39
C ILE A 99 5.90 -6.10 6.34
N ASN A 100 6.63 -6.01 5.22
CA ASN A 100 6.44 -5.01 4.16
C ASN A 100 6.50 -3.55 4.67
N PHE A 101 7.57 -3.20 5.39
CA PHE A 101 7.69 -1.89 6.01
C PHE A 101 7.73 -0.75 4.97
N ASP A 102 7.14 0.38 5.35
CA ASP A 102 7.07 1.61 4.56
C ASP A 102 7.59 2.81 5.39
N PHE A 103 8.41 3.68 4.81
CA PHE A 103 8.99 4.80 5.54
C PHE A 103 7.97 5.90 5.92
N SER A 104 6.74 5.85 5.37
CA SER A 104 5.61 6.69 5.78
C SER A 104 5.12 6.43 7.22
N PHE A 105 5.61 5.39 7.90
CA PHE A 105 5.37 5.12 9.33
C PHE A 105 6.17 6.05 10.27
N ALA A 106 6.19 7.35 9.97
CA ALA A 106 6.95 8.36 10.71
C ALA A 106 6.58 8.42 12.21
N GLU A 107 5.38 7.96 12.61
CA GLU A 107 5.01 7.88 14.02
C GLU A 107 5.89 6.90 14.82
N PHE A 108 6.50 5.90 14.18
CA PHE A 108 7.40 4.91 14.78
C PHE A 108 8.85 5.38 14.94
N LEU A 109 9.14 6.64 14.61
CA LEU A 109 10.46 7.23 14.77
C LEU A 109 10.83 7.43 16.25
N ASN A 110 12.09 7.13 16.58
CA ASN A 110 12.71 7.41 17.89
C ASN A 110 11.97 6.81 19.11
N LEU A 111 11.27 5.69 18.93
CA LEU A 111 10.69 4.94 20.04
C LEU A 111 11.80 4.35 20.90
N LYS A 112 11.68 4.47 22.23
CA LYS A 112 12.74 4.07 23.18
C LYS A 112 12.56 2.65 23.72
N ASN A 113 11.33 2.16 23.76
CA ASN A 113 10.97 0.88 24.34
C ASN A 113 10.47 -0.12 23.29
N PHE A 114 10.28 0.33 22.05
CA PHE A 114 10.09 -0.52 20.89
C PHE A 114 11.36 -0.64 20.07
N VAL A 115 11.63 -1.86 19.61
CA VAL A 115 12.62 -2.11 18.55
C VAL A 115 11.88 -2.59 17.31
N VAL A 116 12.15 -1.94 16.18
CA VAL A 116 11.55 -2.28 14.89
C VAL A 116 12.43 -3.27 14.15
N LEU A 117 11.85 -4.42 13.84
CA LEU A 117 12.38 -5.47 12.98
C LEU A 117 11.56 -5.45 11.69
N ALA A 118 11.99 -4.65 10.73
CA ALA A 118 11.27 -4.39 9.49
C ALA A 118 11.72 -5.35 8.37
N THR A 119 10.85 -5.57 7.37
CA THR A 119 11.22 -6.29 6.15
C THR A 119 10.95 -5.45 4.91
N MET A 120 11.83 -5.60 3.92
CA MET A 120 11.72 -5.01 2.61
C MET A 120 11.51 -6.13 1.59
N GLU A 121 10.28 -6.28 1.09
CA GLU A 121 9.93 -7.31 0.11
C GLU A 121 9.70 -6.73 -1.30
N ASN A 122 9.31 -5.46 -1.41
CA ASN A 122 9.07 -4.82 -2.69
C ASN A 122 10.37 -4.21 -3.23
N VAL A 123 10.70 -4.58 -4.47
CA VAL A 123 11.92 -4.15 -5.19
C VAL A 123 11.92 -2.65 -5.49
N ASN A 124 10.73 -2.02 -5.52
CA ASN A 124 10.56 -0.61 -5.87
C ASN A 124 10.42 0.32 -4.65
N ILE A 125 10.82 -0.13 -3.46
CA ILE A 125 10.79 0.74 -2.27
C ILE A 125 11.83 1.85 -2.47
N ARG A 126 11.36 3.09 -2.41
CA ARG A 126 12.20 4.29 -2.46
C ARG A 126 12.28 4.86 -1.06
N PHE A 127 13.49 5.12 -0.60
CA PHE A 127 13.76 5.83 0.64
C PHE A 127 14.94 6.78 0.45
N GLY A 128 14.92 7.89 1.17
CA GLY A 128 16.06 8.79 1.32
C GLY A 128 17.03 8.29 2.38
N MET A 129 18.30 8.71 2.28
CA MET A 129 19.30 8.41 3.33
C MET A 129 18.88 9.00 4.68
N ASP A 130 18.28 10.20 4.68
CA ASP A 130 17.75 10.84 5.88
C ASP A 130 16.69 9.99 6.59
N GLU A 131 15.87 9.25 5.85
CA GLU A 131 14.83 8.40 6.43
C GLU A 131 15.45 7.19 7.12
N ILE A 132 16.45 6.55 6.49
CA ILE A 132 17.20 5.44 7.08
C ILE A 132 17.84 5.87 8.40
N GLU A 133 18.50 7.03 8.40
CA GLU A 133 19.18 7.57 9.57
C GLU A 133 18.19 7.86 10.70
N ARG A 134 17.06 8.50 10.38
CA ARG A 134 16.01 8.80 11.37
C ARG A 134 15.41 7.56 12.00
N PHE A 135 15.23 6.49 11.22
CA PHE A 135 14.78 5.21 11.77
C PHE A 135 15.91 4.39 12.39
N ASN A 136 17.17 4.81 12.27
CA ASN A 136 18.33 4.13 12.84
C ASN A 136 18.40 2.64 12.44
N PHE A 137 18.17 2.37 11.15
CA PHE A 137 18.17 1.02 10.60
C PHE A 137 19.56 0.51 10.27
N VAL A 138 19.83 -0.74 10.64
CA VAL A 138 20.93 -1.54 10.11
C VAL A 138 20.36 -2.60 9.18
N PHE A 139 20.92 -2.71 7.98
CA PHE A 139 20.45 -3.64 6.96
C PHE A 139 21.07 -5.03 7.16
N ARG A 140 20.24 -6.08 7.02
CA ARG A 140 20.66 -7.48 7.09
C ARG A 140 19.96 -8.31 6.01
N ASP A 141 20.73 -9.13 5.31
CA ASP A 141 20.16 -10.11 4.38
C ASP A 141 19.45 -11.22 5.16
N LEU A 142 18.27 -11.60 4.68
CA LEU A 142 17.44 -12.67 5.19
C LEU A 142 16.73 -13.35 4.02
N THR A 143 17.48 -13.71 2.98
CA THR A 143 16.97 -14.43 1.81
C THR A 143 16.50 -15.84 2.20
N THR A 144 15.25 -16.19 1.93
CA THR A 144 14.61 -17.46 2.31
C THR A 144 14.17 -18.33 1.14
N PHE A 145 13.96 -17.75 -0.05
CA PHE A 145 13.29 -18.39 -1.20
C PHE A 145 11.89 -18.97 -0.88
N GLU A 146 11.27 -18.56 0.23
CA GLU A 146 9.90 -18.95 0.56
C GLU A 146 8.91 -18.25 -0.38
N PRO A 147 7.85 -18.95 -0.84
CA PRO A 147 6.81 -18.32 -1.64
C PRO A 147 6.08 -17.23 -0.85
N TYR A 148 5.68 -16.17 -1.54
CA TYR A 148 4.85 -15.13 -0.97
C TYR A 148 3.38 -15.56 -0.97
N GLU A 149 2.87 -16.05 0.16
CA GLU A 149 1.48 -16.52 0.28
C GLU A 149 0.45 -15.42 -0.09
N GLU A 150 0.78 -14.14 0.11
CA GLU A 150 -0.11 -12.99 -0.14
C GLU A 150 0.13 -12.28 -1.49
N ALA A 151 1.16 -12.67 -2.26
CA ALA A 151 1.45 -12.03 -3.55
C ALA A 151 0.37 -12.34 -4.59
N ALA A 152 -0.22 -13.54 -4.58
CA ALA A 152 -1.20 -13.94 -5.58
C ALA A 152 -2.48 -13.08 -5.56
N ASP A 153 -3.01 -12.71 -4.40
CA ASP A 153 -4.33 -12.04 -4.30
C ASP A 153 -4.26 -10.51 -4.30
N ILE A 154 -3.21 -9.92 -3.72
CA ILE A 154 -3.07 -8.46 -3.64
C ILE A 154 -2.50 -7.92 -4.94
N GLU A 155 -1.54 -8.60 -5.57
CA GLU A 155 -0.93 -8.15 -6.82
C GLU A 155 -1.97 -8.09 -7.94
N ILE A 156 -2.93 -9.02 -8.03
CA ILE A 156 -4.03 -8.96 -9.01
C ILE A 156 -4.95 -7.74 -8.80
N LYS A 157 -5.22 -7.34 -7.55
CA LYS A 157 -6.06 -6.16 -7.24
C LYS A 157 -5.31 -4.85 -7.47
N THR A 158 -4.07 -4.74 -6.98
CA THR A 158 -3.23 -3.54 -7.17
C THR A 158 -2.79 -3.36 -8.63
N LEU A 159 -2.55 -4.44 -9.38
CA LEU A 159 -2.26 -4.38 -10.81
C LEU A 159 -3.46 -3.84 -11.60
N ARG A 160 -4.70 -4.20 -11.27
CA ARG A 160 -5.88 -3.66 -11.99
C ARG A 160 -6.06 -2.16 -11.77
N THR A 161 -5.95 -1.69 -10.53
CA THR A 161 -6.08 -0.27 -10.20
C THR A 161 -4.91 0.56 -10.77
N GLY A 162 -3.69 0.03 -10.74
CA GLY A 162 -2.53 0.67 -11.38
C GLY A 162 -2.58 0.63 -12.91
N MET A 163 -3.14 -0.41 -13.52
CA MET A 163 -3.32 -0.52 -14.97
C MET A 163 -4.26 0.56 -15.49
N SER A 164 -5.42 0.79 -14.86
CA SER A 164 -6.36 1.84 -15.25
C SER A 164 -5.70 3.23 -15.25
N ILE A 165 -4.94 3.54 -14.19
CA ILE A 165 -4.22 4.82 -14.05
C ILE A 165 -3.12 4.94 -15.12
N ASN A 166 -2.38 3.87 -15.40
CA ASN A 166 -1.33 3.87 -16.41
C ASN A 166 -1.90 4.02 -17.83
N VAL A 167 -3.05 3.42 -18.13
CA VAL A 167 -3.75 3.63 -19.41
C VAL A 167 -4.10 5.12 -19.55
N VAL A 168 -4.72 5.72 -18.54
CA VAL A 168 -5.10 7.15 -18.56
C VAL A 168 -3.89 8.08 -18.76
N LYS A 169 -2.71 7.74 -18.23
CA LYS A 169 -1.50 8.56 -18.42
C LYS A 169 -0.90 8.47 -19.83
N ASN A 170 -1.18 7.39 -20.57
CA ASN A 170 -0.56 7.13 -21.87
C ASN A 170 -1.48 7.40 -23.08
N VAL A 171 -2.76 7.68 -22.84
CA VAL A 171 -3.70 8.05 -23.90
C VAL A 171 -3.53 9.54 -24.33
N PRO A 172 -3.92 9.90 -25.56
CA PRO A 172 -3.88 11.30 -26.02
C PRO A 172 -4.76 12.24 -25.18
N ARG A 173 -4.40 13.53 -25.13
CA ARG A 173 -5.12 14.56 -24.35
C ARG A 173 -6.62 14.61 -24.66
N ASN A 174 -7.00 14.45 -25.93
CA ASN A 174 -8.40 14.44 -26.33
C ASN A 174 -9.16 13.24 -25.72
N SER A 175 -8.54 12.06 -25.69
CA SER A 175 -9.10 10.85 -25.06
C SER A 175 -9.26 11.04 -23.55
N MET A 176 -8.29 11.66 -22.88
CA MET A 176 -8.41 12.04 -21.46
C MET A 176 -9.59 13.00 -21.21
N MET A 177 -9.78 13.99 -22.08
CA MET A 177 -10.90 14.93 -21.97
C MET A 177 -12.26 14.24 -22.14
N VAL A 178 -12.37 13.30 -23.10
CA VAL A 178 -13.59 12.51 -23.28
C VAL A 178 -13.89 11.66 -22.05
N LEU A 179 -12.88 10.98 -21.50
CA LEU A 179 -13.02 10.18 -20.28
C LEU A 179 -13.45 11.03 -19.07
N ARG A 180 -12.88 12.24 -18.91
CA ARG A 180 -13.27 13.17 -17.84
C ARG A 180 -14.76 13.52 -17.93
N GLU A 181 -15.25 13.83 -19.12
CA GLU A 181 -16.66 14.22 -19.29
C GLU A 181 -17.60 13.04 -19.04
N ILE A 182 -17.23 11.82 -19.46
CA ILE A 182 -17.94 10.58 -19.11
C ILE A 182 -18.04 10.40 -17.59
N LEU A 183 -16.92 10.54 -16.88
CA LEU A 183 -16.88 10.37 -15.42
C LEU A 183 -17.61 11.50 -14.67
N THR A 184 -17.63 12.71 -15.22
CA THR A 184 -18.28 13.90 -14.63
C THR A 184 -19.80 13.81 -14.66
N ILE A 185 -20.37 13.11 -15.65
CA ILE A 185 -21.82 12.86 -15.74
C ILE A 185 -22.32 12.04 -14.54
N GLY A 186 -21.42 11.32 -13.85
CA GLY A 186 -21.66 10.75 -12.52
C GLY A 186 -22.63 9.57 -12.48
N ALA A 187 -23.22 9.20 -13.62
CA ALA A 187 -24.05 8.03 -13.80
C ALA A 187 -23.20 6.83 -14.26
N ASP A 188 -23.58 5.61 -13.87
CA ASP A 188 -22.92 4.37 -14.33
C ASP A 188 -23.05 4.14 -15.85
N LYS A 189 -23.90 4.93 -16.50
CA LYS A 189 -24.14 4.92 -17.94
C LYS A 189 -24.21 6.34 -18.46
N THR A 190 -23.70 6.53 -19.66
CA THR A 190 -23.72 7.79 -20.38
C THR A 190 -24.27 7.56 -21.78
N ASP A 191 -25.26 8.35 -22.19
CA ASP A 191 -25.74 8.33 -23.57
C ASP A 191 -24.71 8.99 -24.50
N MET A 192 -24.42 8.34 -25.63
CA MET A 192 -23.39 8.80 -26.57
C MET A 192 -23.78 10.10 -27.29
N ASN A 193 -25.09 10.41 -27.45
CA ASN A 193 -25.51 11.70 -27.98
C ASN A 193 -25.33 12.80 -26.93
N GLU A 194 -25.70 12.54 -25.68
CA GLU A 194 -25.47 13.50 -24.59
C GLU A 194 -23.98 13.83 -24.45
N LEU A 195 -23.12 12.80 -24.50
CA LEU A 195 -21.68 12.99 -24.49
C LEU A 195 -21.21 13.82 -25.68
N PHE A 196 -21.64 13.48 -26.91
CA PHE A 196 -21.28 14.20 -28.12
C PHE A 196 -21.63 15.68 -28.05
N GLU A 197 -22.84 16.02 -27.61
CA GLU A 197 -23.29 17.40 -27.49
C GLU A 197 -22.43 18.22 -26.51
N ARG A 198 -21.95 17.61 -25.42
CA ARG A 198 -21.08 18.25 -24.42
C ARG A 198 -19.65 18.47 -24.91
N ILE A 199 -19.11 17.56 -25.73
CA ILE A 199 -17.71 17.60 -26.14
C ILE A 199 -17.49 18.17 -27.54
N LYS A 200 -18.51 18.19 -28.42
CA LYS A 200 -18.35 18.60 -29.84
C LYS A 200 -17.77 20.00 -30.00
N LYS A 201 -18.15 20.94 -29.12
CA LYS A 201 -17.63 22.31 -29.12
C LYS A 201 -16.22 22.40 -28.54
N LYS A 202 -15.90 21.59 -27.52
CA LYS A 202 -14.60 21.59 -26.84
C LYS A 202 -13.51 20.93 -27.67
N LEU A 203 -13.86 19.89 -28.43
CA LEU A 203 -12.94 19.05 -29.21
C LEU A 203 -13.08 19.23 -30.74
N PHE A 204 -13.90 20.19 -31.18
CA PHE A 204 -14.16 20.48 -32.60
C PHE A 204 -14.58 19.22 -33.41
N LEU A 205 -15.49 18.42 -32.87
CA LEU A 205 -15.90 17.16 -33.51
C LEU A 205 -16.98 17.40 -34.56
N ALA A 206 -16.77 16.84 -35.75
CA ALA A 206 -17.73 16.88 -36.86
C ALA A 206 -18.80 15.79 -36.79
N SER A 207 -18.52 14.66 -36.12
CA SER A 207 -19.41 13.49 -36.12
C SER A 207 -19.37 12.73 -34.81
N ARG A 208 -20.46 12.05 -34.46
CA ARG A 208 -20.53 11.15 -33.30
C ARG A 208 -19.58 9.96 -33.41
N SER A 209 -19.35 9.45 -34.62
CA SER A 209 -18.40 8.37 -34.88
C SER A 209 -16.97 8.70 -34.45
N SER A 210 -16.61 9.98 -34.35
CA SER A 210 -15.29 10.43 -33.89
C SER A 210 -15.02 10.13 -32.41
N ILE A 211 -16.05 9.82 -31.62
CA ILE A 211 -15.90 9.48 -30.18
C ILE A 211 -15.31 8.08 -30.01
N VAL A 212 -15.74 7.11 -30.83
CA VAL A 212 -15.39 5.70 -30.65
C VAL A 212 -13.86 5.47 -30.69
N PRO A 213 -13.10 6.04 -31.66
CA PRO A 213 -11.64 5.95 -31.65
C PRO A 213 -10.99 6.57 -30.41
N MET A 214 -11.58 7.63 -29.85
CA MET A 214 -11.03 8.32 -28.66
C MET A 214 -11.22 7.50 -27.37
N ILE A 215 -12.19 6.59 -27.34
CA ILE A 215 -12.45 5.72 -26.18
C ILE A 215 -12.04 4.26 -26.40
N ALA A 216 -11.50 3.92 -27.58
CA ALA A 216 -11.15 2.55 -27.95
C ALA A 216 -10.17 1.92 -26.96
N GLU A 217 -9.11 2.63 -26.59
CA GLU A 217 -8.12 2.15 -25.62
C GLU A 217 -8.74 1.85 -24.25
N PHE A 218 -9.69 2.67 -23.79
CA PHE A 218 -10.42 2.41 -22.55
C PHE A 218 -11.36 1.19 -22.65
N ILE A 219 -11.87 0.88 -23.84
CA ILE A 219 -12.68 -0.32 -24.08
C ILE A 219 -11.79 -1.57 -24.09
N ASP A 220 -10.64 -1.51 -24.77
CA ASP A 220 -9.67 -2.61 -24.84
C ASP A 220 -9.17 -2.99 -23.44
N HIS A 221 -8.96 -1.99 -22.59
CA HIS A 221 -8.58 -2.17 -21.18
C HIS A 221 -9.75 -2.41 -20.22
N ARG A 222 -10.98 -2.63 -20.73
CA ARG A 222 -12.20 -2.93 -19.96
C ARG A 222 -12.59 -1.88 -18.93
N MET A 223 -12.20 -0.62 -19.16
CA MET A 223 -12.63 0.52 -18.36
C MET A 223 -14.02 1.01 -18.77
N LEU A 224 -14.32 0.93 -20.07
CA LEU A 224 -15.60 1.31 -20.66
C LEU A 224 -16.17 0.18 -21.51
N ARG A 225 -17.49 0.18 -21.71
CA ARG A 225 -18.18 -0.75 -22.61
C ARG A 225 -19.29 -0.04 -23.36
N ILE A 226 -19.44 -0.31 -24.65
CA ILE A 226 -20.57 0.20 -25.43
C ILE A 226 -21.70 -0.83 -25.42
N ARG A 227 -22.90 -0.41 -25.03
CA ARG A 227 -24.13 -1.23 -25.07
C ARG A 227 -25.11 -0.62 -26.09
N ASN A 228 -25.75 -1.49 -26.86
CA ASN A 228 -26.79 -1.12 -27.85
C ASN A 228 -26.36 -0.04 -28.86
N ASN A 229 -25.05 0.08 -29.12
CA ASN A 229 -24.44 1.12 -29.96
C ASN A 229 -24.74 2.57 -29.54
N SER A 230 -25.35 2.81 -28.37
CA SER A 230 -25.78 4.15 -27.93
C SER A 230 -25.40 4.49 -26.50
N GLU A 231 -25.17 3.50 -25.64
CA GLU A 231 -24.84 3.72 -24.24
C GLU A 231 -23.38 3.36 -23.96
N ILE A 232 -22.68 4.21 -23.21
CA ILE A 232 -21.36 3.94 -22.66
C ILE A 232 -21.55 3.56 -21.20
N VAL A 233 -21.13 2.35 -20.81
CA VAL A 233 -21.19 1.83 -19.45
C VAL A 233 -19.81 1.94 -18.83
N ILE A 234 -19.74 2.45 -17.61
CA ILE A 234 -18.49 2.64 -16.87
C ILE A 234 -18.22 1.39 -16.01
N ASP A 235 -17.25 0.58 -16.43
CA ASP A 235 -16.88 -0.66 -15.73
C ASP A 235 -15.77 -0.44 -14.68
N ILE A 236 -15.32 0.81 -14.51
CA ILE A 236 -14.34 1.21 -13.51
C ILE A 236 -14.95 1.12 -12.10
N PRO A 237 -14.30 0.49 -11.11
CA PRO A 237 -14.76 0.47 -9.72
C PRO A 237 -14.89 1.89 -9.12
N SER A 238 -15.90 2.11 -8.27
CA SER A 238 -16.21 3.43 -7.71
C SER A 238 -15.09 4.10 -6.92
N VAL A 239 -14.19 3.31 -6.31
CA VAL A 239 -12.99 3.81 -5.62
C VAL A 239 -11.98 4.37 -6.62
N GLU A 240 -11.70 3.63 -7.71
CA GLU A 240 -10.75 4.04 -8.76
C GLU A 240 -11.24 5.25 -9.54
N ARG A 241 -12.56 5.40 -9.70
CA ARG A 241 -13.16 6.56 -10.38
C ARG A 241 -12.72 7.88 -9.73
N LYS A 242 -12.66 7.94 -8.40
CA LYS A 242 -12.26 9.16 -7.67
C LYS A 242 -10.81 9.52 -7.94
N GLU A 243 -9.92 8.53 -7.88
CA GLU A 243 -8.49 8.71 -8.14
C GLU A 243 -8.21 9.12 -9.59
N ILE A 244 -8.92 8.52 -10.55
CA ILE A 244 -8.80 8.89 -11.97
C ILE A 244 -9.34 10.30 -12.23
N VAL A 245 -10.45 10.69 -11.60
CA VAL A 245 -10.99 12.06 -11.73
C VAL A 245 -10.01 13.10 -11.15
N GLU A 246 -9.41 12.82 -10.00
CA GLU A 246 -8.39 13.68 -9.41
C GLU A 246 -7.15 13.81 -10.31
N LEU A 247 -6.67 12.70 -10.88
CA LEU A 247 -5.58 12.70 -11.86
C LEU A 247 -5.92 13.55 -13.10
N LEU A 248 -7.13 13.38 -13.66
CA LEU A 248 -7.58 14.11 -14.84
C LEU A 248 -7.70 15.61 -14.58
N ASN A 249 -8.13 16.02 -13.39
CA ASN A 249 -8.22 17.43 -12.99
C ASN A 249 -6.85 18.10 -12.82
N ASN A 250 -5.83 17.34 -12.43
CA ASN A 250 -4.46 17.84 -12.28
C ASN A 250 -3.67 17.87 -13.59
N THR A 251 -4.11 17.12 -14.61
CA THR A 251 -3.36 16.93 -15.87
C THR A 251 -3.91 17.77 -17.04
N LEU A 252 -5.21 18.09 -17.04
CA LEU A 252 -5.90 18.75 -18.17
C LEU A 252 -6.10 20.25 -17.96
#